data_AF-A0A4R4M959-F1
#
_entry.id   AF-A0A4R4M959-F1
#
_cell.length_a   1.000
_cell.length_b   1.000
_cell.length_c   1.000
_cell.angle_alpha   90.00
_cell.angle_beta   90.00
_cell.angle_gamma   90.00
#
_symmetry.space_group_name_H-M   'P 1'
#
loop_
_entity.id
_entity.type
_entity.pdbx_description
1 polymer ?
#
loop_
_entity_poly.entity_id
_entity_poly.type
_entity_poly.pdbx_seq_one_letter_code
_entity_poly.pdbx_strand_id
1 'polypeptide(L)'
;MTSAPDAPTLPFVYQLTLERPTGIKDEAWQAIAATQRRLGAALDAQDRPLAVGTAKELVEAIAKTVMSTRGQAAGALMDYDKCVTEAHKALNRLPGPDLSDDQTLRQLVQSAKGIATQLSAIRNAYGTGHGRSEQPPVNEEMVHLCLDGALLWSRWALRRLGVLTLSMPEPLIQDLEYGTFYGGDLAKRLNSAGLAELDPAVQRRVGLAVAQRAMRETFVVRREGVEACAQSGDLTIWPDAYRSAVFEGLFIDPSGRLTADDWSTEWASRVLTPLPAEQVIELIEGLRTKLAETSEPSLALDPFAGDYGLEQRLRAGAVYLPPGARDDWQLLAREVAVAVERA
;
A
#
# COMPACT_ATOMS: atom_id res chain seq x y z
N MET A 1 39.42 -22.87 -48.59
CA MET A 1 39.15 -21.97 -47.45
C MET A 1 37.74 -22.22 -47.01
N THR A 2 37.58 -22.97 -45.92
CA THR A 2 36.31 -23.31 -45.30
C THR A 2 35.71 -22.06 -44.66
N SER A 3 34.57 -21.62 -45.17
CA SER A 3 33.75 -20.58 -44.55
C SER A 3 33.26 -21.07 -43.18
N ALA A 4 33.48 -20.26 -42.15
CA ALA A 4 32.88 -20.48 -40.83
C ALA A 4 31.33 -20.51 -40.97
N PRO A 5 30.62 -21.35 -40.21
CA PRO A 5 29.18 -21.29 -40.18
C PRO A 5 28.75 -19.99 -39.50
N ASP A 6 27.77 -19.30 -40.10
CA ASP A 6 27.09 -18.16 -39.52
C ASP A 6 26.67 -18.49 -38.08
N ALA A 7 27.09 -17.64 -37.13
CA ALA A 7 26.62 -17.73 -35.76
C ALA A 7 25.08 -17.64 -35.76
N PRO A 8 24.36 -18.55 -35.09
CA PRO A 8 22.90 -18.49 -35.07
C PRO A 8 22.48 -17.17 -34.41
N THR A 9 21.84 -16.32 -35.21
CA THR A 9 21.12 -15.14 -34.74
C THR A 9 20.06 -15.64 -33.76
N LEU A 10 20.14 -15.21 -32.49
CA LEU A 10 19.18 -15.63 -31.46
C LEU A 10 17.75 -15.38 -31.93
N PRO A 11 16.85 -16.37 -31.84
CA PRO A 11 15.49 -16.18 -32.30
C PRO A 11 14.73 -15.23 -31.35
N PHE A 12 13.77 -14.49 -31.90
CA PHE A 12 12.91 -13.44 -31.31
C PHE A 12 11.97 -13.95 -30.18
N VAL A 13 12.36 -14.93 -29.38
CA VAL A 13 11.41 -15.91 -28.78
C VAL A 13 11.02 -15.59 -27.34
N TYR A 14 11.75 -14.72 -26.63
CA TYR A 14 11.42 -14.42 -25.22
C TYR A 14 10.76 -13.05 -25.06
N GLN A 15 9.45 -13.05 -24.84
CA GLN A 15 8.73 -11.85 -24.38
C GLN A 15 9.04 -11.60 -22.89
N LEU A 16 10.24 -11.09 -22.60
CA LEU A 16 10.71 -10.85 -21.23
C LEU A 16 9.91 -9.75 -20.49
N THR A 17 9.05 -9.03 -21.19
CA THR A 17 8.25 -7.93 -20.65
C THR A 17 7.39 -8.39 -19.47
N LEU A 18 7.63 -7.76 -18.32
CA LEU A 18 6.80 -7.87 -17.13
C LEU A 18 5.98 -6.58 -17.00
N GLU A 19 4.72 -6.74 -16.62
CA GLU A 19 3.84 -5.60 -16.35
C GLU A 19 4.01 -5.14 -14.90
N ARG A 20 4.10 -3.82 -14.71
CA ARG A 20 4.19 -3.21 -13.38
C ARG A 20 2.85 -3.38 -12.65
N PRO A 21 2.83 -4.02 -11.47
CA PRO A 21 1.62 -4.07 -10.65
C PRO A 21 1.24 -2.69 -10.11
N THR A 22 -0.05 -2.46 -9.88
CA THR A 22 -0.53 -1.26 -9.16
C THR A 22 -0.02 -1.24 -7.71
N GLY A 23 0.29 -0.07 -7.17
CA GLY A 23 0.64 0.10 -5.75
C GLY A 23 2.00 -0.48 -5.32
N ILE A 24 2.84 -0.91 -6.27
CA ILE A 24 4.25 -1.22 -5.98
C ILE A 24 5.08 0.07 -5.92
N LYS A 25 5.98 0.17 -4.93
CA LYS A 25 6.95 1.27 -4.81
C LYS A 25 7.86 1.36 -6.04
N ASP A 26 8.27 2.58 -6.38
CA ASP A 26 9.14 2.84 -7.53
C ASP A 26 10.48 2.12 -7.40
N GLU A 27 11.11 2.14 -6.22
CA GLU A 27 12.41 1.51 -5.99
C GLU A 27 12.32 -0.02 -6.16
N ALA A 28 11.23 -0.62 -5.66
CA ALA A 28 10.99 -2.05 -5.79
C ALA A 28 10.78 -2.45 -7.26
N TRP A 29 10.02 -1.66 -8.01
CA TRP A 29 9.84 -1.90 -9.45
C TRP A 29 11.14 -1.70 -10.24
N GLN A 30 11.92 -0.66 -9.92
CA GLN A 30 13.22 -0.42 -10.54
C GLN A 30 14.18 -1.60 -10.34
N ALA A 31 14.18 -2.22 -9.16
CA ALA A 31 14.98 -3.42 -8.90
C ALA A 31 14.55 -4.61 -9.78
N ILE A 32 13.25 -4.87 -9.92
CA ILE A 32 12.72 -5.92 -10.79
C ILE A 32 13.07 -5.64 -12.26
N ALA A 33 12.83 -4.41 -12.73
CA ALA A 33 13.12 -3.98 -14.09
C ALA A 33 14.63 -4.00 -14.41
N ALA A 34 15.49 -3.70 -13.44
CA ALA A 34 16.94 -3.83 -13.60
C ALA A 34 17.35 -5.30 -13.80
N THR A 35 16.78 -6.23 -13.02
CA THR A 35 17.05 -7.67 -13.18
C THR A 35 16.52 -8.20 -14.50
N GLN A 36 15.33 -7.77 -14.95
CA GLN A 36 14.80 -8.10 -16.27
C GLN A 36 15.72 -7.61 -17.40
N ARG A 37 16.26 -6.39 -17.31
CA ARG A 37 17.24 -5.86 -18.29
C ARG A 37 18.54 -6.67 -18.29
N ARG A 38 19.05 -7.06 -17.12
CA ARG A 38 20.24 -7.92 -17.01
C ARG A 38 20.01 -9.29 -17.64
N LEU A 39 18.81 -9.85 -17.50
CA LEU A 39 18.43 -11.12 -18.13
C LEU A 39 18.40 -11.00 -19.66
N GLY A 40 17.81 -9.92 -20.19
CA GLY A 40 17.85 -9.62 -21.62
C GLY A 40 19.29 -9.52 -22.15
N ALA A 41 20.14 -8.75 -21.47
CA ALA A 41 21.55 -8.60 -21.86
C ALA A 41 22.32 -9.94 -21.83
N ALA A 42 22.05 -10.82 -20.85
CA ALA A 42 22.68 -12.14 -20.79
C ALA A 42 22.25 -13.04 -21.95
N LEU A 43 20.96 -12.98 -22.33
CA LEU A 43 20.45 -13.71 -23.49
C LEU A 43 21.04 -13.19 -24.78
N ASP A 44 21.06 -11.86 -24.99
CA ASP A 44 21.63 -11.21 -26.18
C ASP A 44 23.12 -11.56 -26.37
N ALA A 45 23.86 -11.62 -25.26
CA ALA A 45 25.27 -12.01 -25.24
C ALA A 45 25.50 -13.53 -25.41
N GLN A 46 24.45 -14.34 -25.51
CA GLN A 46 24.49 -15.81 -25.49
C GLN A 46 25.19 -16.39 -24.24
N ASP A 47 25.22 -15.65 -23.13
CA ASP A 47 25.77 -16.11 -21.87
C ASP A 47 24.73 -16.96 -21.12
N ARG A 48 24.65 -18.23 -21.51
CA ARG A 48 23.65 -19.18 -21.01
C ARG A 48 23.73 -19.42 -19.49
N PRO A 49 24.93 -19.62 -18.88
CA PRO A 49 25.04 -19.72 -17.42
C PRO A 49 24.57 -18.46 -16.69
N LEU A 50 24.87 -17.27 -17.22
CA LEU A 50 24.39 -16.01 -16.65
C LEU A 50 22.88 -15.83 -16.82
N ALA A 51 22.31 -16.22 -17.97
CA ALA A 51 20.87 -16.17 -18.21
C ALA A 51 20.10 -17.03 -17.19
N VAL A 52 20.53 -18.28 -16.97
CA VAL A 52 19.94 -19.18 -15.96
C VAL A 52 20.05 -18.57 -14.55
N GLY A 53 21.22 -18.00 -14.21
CA GLY A 53 21.42 -17.33 -12.92
C GLY A 53 20.49 -16.11 -12.74
N THR A 54 20.36 -15.29 -13.77
CA THR A 54 19.57 -14.06 -13.72
C THR A 54 18.07 -14.33 -13.72
N ALA A 55 17.62 -15.43 -14.35
CA ALA A 55 16.24 -15.90 -14.24
C ALA A 55 15.85 -16.23 -12.79
N LYS A 56 16.75 -16.89 -12.04
CA LYS A 56 16.58 -17.12 -10.60
C LYS A 56 16.54 -15.81 -9.81
N GLU A 57 17.47 -14.88 -10.10
CA GLU A 57 17.51 -13.56 -9.45
C GLU A 57 16.21 -12.77 -9.68
N LEU A 58 15.59 -12.90 -10.86
CA LEU A 58 14.32 -12.25 -11.19
C LEU A 58 13.17 -12.76 -10.31
N VAL A 59 13.05 -14.08 -10.17
CA VAL A 59 12.07 -14.72 -9.27
C VAL A 59 12.31 -14.27 -7.83
N GLU A 60 13.57 -14.25 -7.39
CA GLU A 60 13.96 -13.84 -6.04
C GLU A 60 13.62 -12.36 -5.75
N ALA A 61 13.87 -11.46 -6.70
CA ALA A 61 13.55 -10.03 -6.57
C ALA A 61 12.04 -9.81 -6.39
N ILE A 62 11.21 -10.54 -7.16
CA ILE A 62 9.75 -10.46 -7.05
C ILE A 62 9.28 -11.05 -5.71
N ALA A 63 9.82 -12.21 -5.30
CA ALA A 63 9.48 -12.82 -4.02
C ALA A 63 9.79 -11.91 -2.82
N LYS A 64 10.98 -11.29 -2.82
CA LYS A 64 11.37 -10.31 -1.79
C LYS A 64 10.46 -9.07 -1.78
N THR A 65 10.03 -8.62 -2.96
CA THR A 65 9.08 -7.51 -3.09
C THR A 65 7.75 -7.87 -2.43
N VAL A 66 7.19 -9.04 -2.74
CA VAL A 66 5.93 -9.53 -2.13
C VAL A 66 6.02 -9.57 -0.60
N MET A 67 7.13 -10.09 -0.06
CA MET A 67 7.34 -10.15 1.38
C MET A 67 7.44 -8.75 2.00
N SER A 68 8.21 -7.85 1.38
CA SER A 68 8.34 -6.47 1.82
C SER A 68 7.00 -5.74 1.82
N THR A 69 6.16 -5.96 0.81
CA THR A 69 4.79 -5.41 0.74
C THR A 69 3.92 -5.87 1.91
N ARG A 70 4.17 -7.04 2.49
CA ARG A 70 3.46 -7.54 3.69
C ARG A 70 4.08 -7.10 5.00
N GLY A 71 5.07 -6.21 4.98
CA GLY A 71 5.85 -5.85 6.16
C GLY A 71 6.71 -7.00 6.71
N GLN A 72 6.91 -8.06 5.92
CA GLN A 72 7.78 -9.18 6.29
C GLN A 72 9.20 -8.90 5.79
N ALA A 73 10.15 -8.81 6.71
CA ALA A 73 11.55 -8.72 6.33
C ALA A 73 12.02 -10.07 5.77
N ALA A 74 12.35 -10.11 4.48
CA ALA A 74 13.19 -11.17 3.93
C ALA A 74 14.60 -10.97 4.50
N GLY A 75 14.88 -11.56 5.65
CA GLY A 75 16.20 -11.46 6.28
C GLY A 75 17.31 -11.92 5.32
N ALA A 76 18.51 -11.34 5.43
CA ALA A 76 19.64 -11.64 4.54
C ALA A 76 20.03 -13.14 4.47
N LEU A 77 19.61 -13.93 5.47
CA LEU A 77 19.84 -15.36 5.58
C LEU A 77 18.68 -16.23 5.09
N MET A 78 17.60 -15.63 4.59
CA MET A 78 16.48 -16.40 4.06
C MET A 78 16.87 -17.02 2.72
N ASP A 79 16.95 -18.35 2.71
CA ASP A 79 17.19 -19.12 1.49
C ASP A 79 16.08 -18.90 0.44
N TYR A 80 16.48 -18.98 -0.83
CA TYR A 80 15.66 -18.73 -2.00
C TYR A 80 14.36 -19.53 -1.98
N ASP A 81 14.42 -20.84 -1.69
CA ASP A 81 13.24 -21.71 -1.69
C ASP A 81 12.22 -21.29 -0.65
N LYS A 82 12.70 -20.86 0.52
CA LYS A 82 11.84 -20.32 1.59
C LYS A 82 11.22 -18.98 1.17
N CYS A 83 12.01 -18.09 0.58
CA CYS A 83 11.53 -16.80 0.10
C CYS A 83 10.41 -16.94 -0.94
N VAL A 84 10.62 -17.77 -1.98
CA VAL A 84 9.61 -18.05 -3.01
C VAL A 84 8.38 -18.73 -2.42
N THR A 85 8.55 -19.63 -1.44
CA THR A 85 7.45 -20.31 -0.77
C THR A 85 6.57 -19.35 0.03
N GLU A 86 7.16 -18.47 0.84
CA GLU A 86 6.39 -17.52 1.64
C GLU A 86 5.71 -16.46 0.77
N ALA A 87 6.39 -15.96 -0.27
CA ALA A 87 5.78 -15.09 -1.26
C ALA A 87 4.60 -15.77 -1.98
N HIS A 88 4.74 -17.02 -2.40
CA HIS A 88 3.63 -17.73 -3.04
C HIS A 88 2.45 -17.94 -2.10
N LYS A 89 2.68 -18.33 -0.84
CA LYS A 89 1.61 -18.47 0.17
C LYS A 89 0.85 -17.17 0.39
N ALA A 90 1.59 -16.05 0.44
CA ALA A 90 1.03 -14.71 0.58
C ALA A 90 0.06 -14.36 -0.57
N LEU A 91 0.42 -14.72 -1.80
CA LEU A 91 -0.36 -14.37 -2.99
C LEU A 91 -1.50 -15.36 -3.29
N ASN A 92 -1.31 -16.63 -2.96
CA ASN A 92 -2.27 -17.69 -3.28
C ASN A 92 -3.54 -17.62 -2.41
N ARG A 93 -3.47 -17.00 -1.24
CA ARG A 93 -4.59 -16.91 -0.28
C ARG A 93 -5.35 -15.59 -0.34
N LEU A 94 -5.11 -14.76 -1.35
CA LEU A 94 -5.77 -13.46 -1.45
C LEU A 94 -7.25 -13.63 -1.84
N PRO A 95 -8.20 -13.10 -1.06
CA PRO A 95 -9.56 -12.92 -1.51
C PRO A 95 -9.62 -11.78 -2.53
N GLY A 96 -10.55 -11.86 -3.49
CA GLY A 96 -10.79 -10.77 -4.43
C GLY A 96 -11.82 -11.16 -5.50
N PRO A 97 -12.69 -10.23 -5.94
CA PRO A 97 -13.77 -10.54 -6.88
C PRO A 97 -13.25 -11.03 -8.24
N ASP A 98 -12.08 -10.56 -8.66
CA ASP A 98 -11.44 -10.95 -9.93
C ASP A 98 -10.44 -12.12 -9.78
N LEU A 99 -10.34 -12.71 -8.58
CA LEU A 99 -9.44 -13.82 -8.31
C LEU A 99 -10.19 -15.13 -8.30
N SER A 100 -9.81 -16.04 -9.18
CA SER A 100 -10.31 -17.40 -9.14
C SER A 100 -9.78 -18.14 -7.91
N ASP A 101 -10.70 -18.78 -7.18
CA ASP A 101 -10.44 -19.73 -6.09
C ASP A 101 -10.54 -21.20 -6.56
N ASP A 102 -10.52 -21.43 -7.88
CA ASP A 102 -10.63 -22.76 -8.46
C ASP A 102 -9.48 -23.67 -8.00
N GLN A 103 -9.82 -24.91 -7.59
CA GLN A 103 -8.84 -25.85 -7.07
C GLN A 103 -7.82 -26.28 -8.13
N THR A 104 -8.25 -26.47 -9.37
CA THR A 104 -7.37 -26.85 -10.49
C THR A 104 -6.41 -25.71 -10.82
N LEU A 105 -6.88 -24.47 -10.80
CA LEU A 105 -6.01 -23.31 -10.97
C LEU A 105 -4.97 -23.22 -9.84
N ARG A 106 -5.37 -23.43 -8.57
CA ARG A 106 -4.43 -23.43 -7.43
C ARG A 106 -3.35 -24.50 -7.59
N GLN A 107 -3.72 -25.69 -8.07
CA GLN A 107 -2.75 -26.76 -8.37
C GLN A 107 -1.81 -26.38 -9.51
N LEU A 108 -2.30 -25.75 -10.57
CA LEU A 108 -1.47 -25.27 -11.69
C LEU A 108 -0.42 -24.26 -11.21
N VAL A 109 -0.81 -23.30 -10.39
CA VAL A 109 0.11 -22.30 -9.86
C VAL A 109 1.08 -22.92 -8.83
N GLN A 110 0.63 -23.90 -8.05
CA GLN A 110 1.52 -24.66 -7.17
C GLN A 110 2.62 -25.38 -7.97
N SER A 111 2.29 -25.94 -9.14
CA SER A 111 3.27 -26.51 -10.08
C SER A 111 4.22 -25.44 -10.62
N ALA A 112 3.71 -24.27 -11.01
CA ALA A 112 4.55 -23.15 -11.44
C ALA A 112 5.55 -22.73 -10.34
N LYS A 113 5.12 -22.68 -9.08
CA LYS A 113 6.01 -22.45 -7.92
C LYS A 113 7.05 -23.55 -7.78
N GLY A 114 6.67 -24.82 -7.97
CA GLY A 114 7.59 -25.95 -7.96
C GLY A 114 8.68 -25.86 -9.04
N ILE A 115 8.32 -25.42 -10.25
CA ILE A 115 9.27 -25.15 -11.33
C ILE A 115 10.20 -24.00 -10.93
N ALA A 116 9.65 -22.87 -10.47
CA ALA A 116 10.43 -21.71 -10.06
C ALA A 116 11.46 -22.03 -8.94
N THR A 117 11.11 -22.86 -7.97
CA THR A 117 12.05 -23.28 -6.91
C THR A 117 13.21 -24.15 -7.44
N GLN A 118 12.97 -24.97 -8.46
CA GLN A 118 14.01 -25.84 -9.04
C GLN A 118 15.14 -25.06 -9.73
N LEU A 119 14.92 -23.79 -10.10
CA LEU A 119 15.97 -22.93 -10.65
C LEU A 119 17.17 -22.79 -9.70
N SER A 120 16.97 -22.87 -8.37
CA SER A 120 18.08 -22.85 -7.41
C SER A 120 19.03 -24.01 -7.63
N ALA A 121 18.49 -25.23 -7.76
CA ALA A 121 19.27 -26.43 -8.01
C ALA A 121 19.97 -26.38 -9.38
N ILE A 122 19.28 -25.95 -10.43
CA ILE A 122 19.87 -25.83 -11.78
C ILE A 122 20.99 -24.78 -11.78
N ARG A 123 20.76 -23.59 -11.20
CA ARG A 123 21.80 -22.56 -11.06
C ARG A 123 22.99 -23.08 -10.24
N ASN A 124 22.74 -23.81 -9.16
CA ASN A 124 23.78 -24.39 -8.32
C ASN A 124 24.49 -25.58 -8.99
N ALA A 125 23.93 -26.18 -10.04
CA ALA A 125 24.58 -27.24 -10.81
C ALA A 125 25.28 -26.73 -12.08
N TYR A 126 24.80 -25.64 -12.71
CA TYR A 126 25.28 -25.20 -14.02
C TYR A 126 25.60 -23.70 -14.16
N GLY A 127 25.14 -22.87 -13.23
CA GLY A 127 25.31 -21.42 -13.29
C GLY A 127 26.69 -20.93 -12.84
N THR A 128 26.93 -19.63 -12.98
CA THR A 128 28.21 -18.95 -12.69
C THR A 128 28.54 -18.80 -11.18
N GLY A 129 27.79 -19.46 -10.30
CA GLY A 129 27.93 -19.30 -8.86
C GLY A 129 29.22 -19.89 -8.28
N HIS A 130 29.85 -19.14 -7.38
CA HIS A 130 30.95 -19.55 -6.48
C HIS A 130 32.30 -19.89 -7.14
N GLY A 131 32.51 -19.51 -8.41
CA GLY A 131 33.82 -19.59 -9.06
C GLY A 131 34.36 -21.02 -9.12
N ARG A 132 33.88 -21.81 -10.08
CA ARG A 132 34.22 -23.23 -10.20
C ARG A 132 35.53 -23.45 -10.94
N SER A 133 36.19 -24.55 -10.61
CA SER A 133 37.34 -25.05 -11.39
C SER A 133 36.95 -25.44 -12.82
N GLU A 134 35.72 -25.94 -13.01
CA GLU A 134 35.15 -26.28 -14.31
C GLU A 134 33.68 -25.84 -14.38
N GLN A 135 33.30 -25.22 -15.51
CA GLN A 135 31.93 -24.79 -15.77
C GLN A 135 31.25 -25.81 -16.70
N PRO A 136 30.26 -26.59 -16.23
CA PRO A 136 29.57 -27.52 -17.11
C PRO A 136 28.75 -26.75 -18.17
N PRO A 137 28.65 -27.28 -19.40
CA PRO A 137 27.97 -26.59 -20.48
C PRO A 137 26.46 -26.48 -20.20
N VAL A 138 25.92 -25.29 -20.42
CA VAL A 138 24.47 -25.05 -20.43
C VAL A 138 23.98 -25.18 -21.86
N ASN A 139 23.11 -26.15 -22.13
CA ASN A 139 22.48 -26.32 -23.43
C ASN A 139 21.33 -25.33 -23.62
N GLU A 140 20.85 -25.21 -24.85
CA GLU A 140 19.80 -24.26 -25.19
C GLU A 140 18.46 -24.61 -24.53
N GLU A 141 18.09 -25.89 -24.51
CA GLU A 141 16.87 -26.40 -23.87
C GLU A 141 16.77 -25.99 -22.38
N MET A 142 17.89 -26.07 -21.65
CA MET A 142 17.95 -25.66 -20.25
C MET A 142 17.66 -24.16 -20.08
N VAL A 143 18.15 -23.32 -20.99
CA VAL A 143 17.86 -21.88 -20.97
C VAL A 143 16.37 -21.64 -21.18
N HIS A 144 15.78 -22.25 -22.21
CA HIS A 144 14.35 -22.11 -22.52
C HIS A 144 13.49 -22.51 -21.32
N LEU A 145 13.72 -23.71 -20.75
CA LEU A 145 12.90 -24.22 -19.65
C LEU A 145 13.06 -23.41 -18.35
N CYS A 146 14.28 -22.98 -18.01
CA CYS A 146 14.50 -22.11 -16.86
C CYS A 146 13.81 -20.76 -17.02
N LEU A 147 13.85 -20.20 -18.23
CA LEU A 147 13.26 -18.90 -18.52
C LEU A 147 11.74 -18.95 -18.50
N ASP A 148 11.14 -19.93 -19.15
CA ASP A 148 9.69 -20.14 -19.13
C ASP A 148 9.18 -20.38 -17.70
N GLY A 149 9.91 -21.20 -16.92
CA GLY A 149 9.61 -21.46 -15.52
C GLY A 149 9.64 -20.20 -14.65
N ALA A 150 10.68 -19.36 -14.83
CA ALA A 150 10.78 -18.08 -14.13
C ALA A 150 9.63 -17.14 -14.50
N LEU A 151 9.41 -16.92 -15.81
CA LEU A 151 8.42 -15.97 -16.31
C LEU A 151 6.99 -16.38 -15.96
N LEU A 152 6.68 -17.68 -15.97
CA LEU A 152 5.35 -18.19 -15.61
C LEU A 152 4.98 -17.80 -14.19
N TRP A 153 5.85 -18.10 -13.22
CA TRP A 153 5.60 -17.73 -11.82
C TRP A 153 5.66 -16.22 -11.62
N SER A 154 6.64 -15.53 -12.20
CA SER A 154 6.81 -14.08 -12.07
C SER A 154 5.60 -13.28 -12.57
N ARG A 155 5.05 -13.63 -13.74
CA ARG A 155 3.86 -12.96 -14.29
C ARG A 155 2.64 -13.19 -13.42
N TRP A 156 2.42 -14.42 -12.95
CA TRP A 156 1.35 -14.70 -12.00
C TRP A 156 1.54 -13.92 -10.69
N ALA A 157 2.75 -13.92 -10.15
CA ALA A 157 3.06 -13.28 -8.87
C ALA A 157 2.85 -11.77 -8.94
N LEU A 158 3.29 -11.12 -10.00
CA LEU A 158 3.10 -9.68 -10.22
C LEU A 158 1.62 -9.31 -10.36
N ARG A 159 0.82 -10.08 -11.11
CA ARG A 159 -0.63 -9.85 -11.19
C ARG A 159 -1.32 -9.95 -9.81
N ARG A 160 -0.97 -10.97 -9.02
CA ARG A 160 -1.51 -11.13 -7.65
C ARG A 160 -0.98 -10.07 -6.68
N LEU A 161 0.26 -9.63 -6.86
CA LEU A 161 0.86 -8.57 -6.05
C LEU A 161 0.11 -7.24 -6.22
N GLY A 162 -0.36 -6.94 -7.44
CA GLY A 162 -1.20 -5.77 -7.68
C GLY A 162 -2.52 -5.80 -6.92
N VAL A 163 -3.09 -6.98 -6.69
CA VAL A 163 -4.30 -7.12 -5.86
C VAL A 163 -3.94 -7.04 -4.37
N LEU A 164 -2.83 -7.65 -3.94
CA LEU A 164 -2.34 -7.56 -2.57
C LEU A 164 -2.14 -6.11 -2.11
N THR A 165 -1.51 -5.28 -2.94
CA THR A 165 -1.24 -3.87 -2.63
C THR A 165 -2.52 -3.03 -2.53
N LEU A 166 -3.56 -3.41 -3.27
CA LEU A 166 -4.86 -2.74 -3.26
C LEU A 166 -5.70 -3.14 -2.03
N SER A 167 -5.65 -4.40 -1.62
CA SER A 167 -6.45 -4.94 -0.51
C SER A 167 -5.81 -4.79 0.87
N MET A 168 -4.50 -4.54 0.97
CA MET A 168 -3.82 -4.46 2.27
C MET A 168 -3.85 -3.02 2.83
N PRO A 169 -4.28 -2.83 4.10
CA PRO A 169 -4.25 -1.53 4.76
C PRO A 169 -2.85 -0.97 4.98
N GLU A 170 -1.85 -1.80 5.30
CA GLU A 170 -0.49 -1.33 5.61
C GLU A 170 0.19 -0.58 4.45
N PRO A 171 0.26 -1.12 3.22
CA PRO A 171 0.75 -0.36 2.07
C PRO A 171 -0.04 0.93 1.85
N LEU A 172 -1.37 0.91 2.07
CA LEU A 172 -2.21 2.11 1.92
C LEU A 172 -1.84 3.20 2.93
N ILE A 173 -1.69 2.84 4.20
CA ILE A 173 -1.28 3.76 5.27
C ILE A 173 0.09 4.35 4.94
N GLN A 174 1.04 3.53 4.50
CA GLN A 174 2.38 4.00 4.12
C GLN A 174 2.35 4.96 2.92
N ASP A 175 1.55 4.66 1.90
CA ASP A 175 1.42 5.53 0.73
C ASP A 175 0.66 6.82 1.07
N LEU A 176 -0.28 6.81 2.01
CA LEU A 176 -0.92 8.03 2.52
C LEU A 176 0.10 8.97 3.16
N GLU A 177 1.16 8.43 3.76
CA GLU A 177 2.21 9.23 4.38
C GLU A 177 3.14 9.89 3.35
N TYR A 178 3.59 9.16 2.33
CA TYR A 178 4.65 9.61 1.40
C TYR A 178 4.34 9.49 -0.10
N GLY A 179 3.31 8.75 -0.47
CA GLY A 179 2.97 8.42 -1.85
C GLY A 179 2.25 9.52 -2.62
N THR A 180 2.02 9.25 -3.91
CA THR A 180 1.22 10.08 -4.83
C THR A 180 -0.05 9.34 -5.19
N PHE A 181 -1.20 10.04 -5.19
CA PHE A 181 -2.51 9.49 -5.53
C PHE A 181 -3.06 10.16 -6.78
N TYR A 182 -3.54 9.36 -7.72
CA TYR A 182 -4.30 9.84 -8.88
C TYR A 182 -5.80 9.56 -8.66
N GLY A 183 -6.64 10.22 -9.45
CA GLY A 183 -8.09 10.09 -9.31
C GLY A 183 -8.58 8.65 -9.41
N GLY A 184 -9.33 8.22 -8.41
CA GLY A 184 -9.90 6.88 -8.28
C GLY A 184 -8.98 5.86 -7.60
N ASP A 185 -7.71 6.18 -7.35
CA ASP A 185 -6.76 5.25 -6.72
C ASP A 185 -7.11 4.99 -5.26
N LEU A 186 -7.41 6.06 -4.50
CA LEU A 186 -7.72 5.92 -3.07
C LEU A 186 -9.06 5.19 -2.89
N ALA A 187 -10.09 5.60 -3.64
CA ALA A 187 -11.39 4.95 -3.58
C ALA A 187 -11.32 3.44 -3.88
N LYS A 188 -10.56 3.04 -4.92
CA LYS A 188 -10.35 1.61 -5.24
C LYS A 188 -9.69 0.86 -4.09
N ARG A 189 -8.69 1.46 -3.43
CA ARG A 189 -7.96 0.83 -2.32
C ARG A 189 -8.80 0.71 -1.06
N LEU A 190 -9.53 1.76 -0.68
CA LEU A 190 -10.44 1.72 0.47
C LEU A 190 -11.54 0.66 0.28
N ASN A 191 -12.12 0.59 -0.93
CA ASN A 191 -13.11 -0.44 -1.26
C ASN A 191 -12.50 -1.85 -1.26
N SER A 192 -11.31 -2.03 -1.85
CA SER A 192 -10.64 -3.34 -1.92
C SER A 192 -10.13 -3.83 -0.57
N ALA A 193 -9.83 -2.91 0.36
CA ALA A 193 -9.44 -3.23 1.72
C ALA A 193 -10.63 -3.67 2.59
N GLY A 194 -11.86 -3.44 2.14
CA GLY A 194 -13.07 -3.85 2.86
C GLY A 194 -13.10 -3.27 4.26
N LEU A 195 -13.11 -1.93 4.39
CA LEU A 195 -12.93 -1.24 5.67
C LEU A 195 -13.74 -1.83 6.84
N ALA A 196 -15.01 -2.20 6.60
CA ALA A 196 -15.88 -2.77 7.63
C ALA A 196 -15.48 -4.17 8.12
N GLU A 197 -14.70 -4.92 7.34
CA GLU A 197 -14.21 -6.26 7.71
C GLU A 197 -12.88 -6.20 8.46
N LEU A 198 -12.20 -5.04 8.47
CA LEU A 198 -10.94 -4.85 9.17
C LEU A 198 -11.15 -4.77 10.68
N ASP A 199 -10.12 -5.15 11.44
CA ASP A 199 -10.08 -4.89 12.88
C ASP A 199 -10.23 -3.38 13.17
N PRO A 200 -11.02 -2.97 14.19
CA PRO A 200 -11.23 -1.55 14.50
C PRO A 200 -9.95 -0.75 14.70
N ALA A 201 -8.87 -1.35 15.24
CA ALA A 201 -7.58 -0.67 15.38
C ALA A 201 -6.94 -0.36 14.01
N VAL A 202 -7.13 -1.23 13.02
CA VAL A 202 -6.66 -1.02 11.65
C VAL A 202 -7.52 0.03 10.95
N GLN A 203 -8.86 -0.03 11.10
CA GLN A 203 -9.77 0.99 10.58
C GLN A 203 -9.37 2.39 11.07
N ARG A 204 -9.06 2.51 12.36
CA ARG A 204 -8.60 3.75 13.00
C ARG A 204 -7.28 4.24 12.38
N ARG A 205 -6.30 3.36 12.17
CA ARG A 205 -5.02 3.72 11.52
C ARG A 205 -5.22 4.24 10.10
N VAL A 206 -6.10 3.61 9.31
CA VAL A 206 -6.42 4.08 7.96
C VAL A 206 -7.11 5.45 8.00
N GLY A 207 -8.11 5.63 8.87
CA GLY A 207 -8.83 6.91 8.99
C GLY A 207 -7.92 8.08 9.37
N LEU A 208 -7.02 7.88 10.35
CA LEU A 208 -6.03 8.88 10.75
C LEU A 208 -5.10 9.24 9.58
N ALA A 209 -4.55 8.23 8.89
CA ALA A 209 -3.65 8.45 7.76
C ALA A 209 -4.34 9.19 6.60
N VAL A 210 -5.61 8.88 6.32
CA VAL A 210 -6.41 9.57 5.30
C VAL A 210 -6.61 11.03 5.67
N ALA A 211 -7.08 11.32 6.88
CA ALA A 211 -7.34 12.69 7.30
C ALA A 211 -6.06 13.53 7.35
N GLN A 212 -5.00 13.02 7.96
CA GLN A 212 -3.71 13.73 8.04
C GLN A 212 -3.12 13.98 6.65
N ARG A 213 -3.29 13.07 5.70
CA ARG A 213 -2.89 13.31 4.31
C ARG A 213 -3.80 14.33 3.61
N ALA A 214 -5.11 14.28 3.87
CA ALA A 214 -6.06 15.25 3.34
C ALA A 214 -5.74 16.69 3.82
N MET A 215 -5.25 16.84 5.05
CA MET A 215 -4.81 18.12 5.62
C MET A 215 -3.54 18.68 4.96
N ARG A 216 -2.72 17.84 4.31
CA ARG A 216 -1.56 18.28 3.48
C ARG A 216 -1.97 18.67 2.05
N GLU A 217 -3.14 19.27 1.89
CA GLU A 217 -3.72 19.78 0.63
C GLU A 217 -3.78 18.77 -0.54
N THR A 218 -3.90 17.47 -0.27
CA THR A 218 -4.04 16.47 -1.34
C THR A 218 -5.50 16.36 -1.77
N PHE A 219 -5.92 17.16 -2.77
CA PHE A 219 -7.30 17.22 -3.29
C PHE A 219 -7.96 15.86 -3.56
N VAL A 220 -7.22 14.91 -4.12
CA VAL A 220 -7.72 13.55 -4.39
C VAL A 220 -8.12 12.84 -3.09
N VAL A 221 -7.29 12.94 -2.06
CA VAL A 221 -7.51 12.31 -0.76
C VAL A 221 -8.64 12.99 0.01
N ARG A 222 -8.75 14.33 -0.08
CA ARG A 222 -9.89 15.11 0.46
C ARG A 222 -11.21 14.55 -0.08
N ARG A 223 -11.33 14.47 -1.41
CA ARG A 223 -12.54 14.01 -2.09
C ARG A 223 -12.86 12.54 -1.82
N GLU A 224 -11.89 11.65 -1.98
CA GLU A 224 -12.13 10.20 -2.00
C GLU A 224 -12.12 9.56 -0.61
N GLY A 225 -11.47 10.18 0.37
CA GLY A 225 -11.35 9.63 1.72
C GLY A 225 -12.24 10.33 2.75
N VAL A 226 -12.37 11.66 2.69
CA VAL A 226 -13.09 12.43 3.71
C VAL A 226 -14.47 12.85 3.23
N GLU A 227 -14.57 13.49 2.07
CA GLU A 227 -15.85 13.96 1.54
C GLU A 227 -16.79 12.80 1.19
N ALA A 228 -16.27 11.75 0.54
CA ALA A 228 -17.03 10.53 0.26
C ALA A 228 -17.54 9.83 1.54
N CYS A 229 -16.75 9.84 2.61
CA CYS A 229 -17.14 9.31 3.92
C CYS A 229 -18.23 10.19 4.57
N ALA A 230 -18.07 11.52 4.51
CA ALA A 230 -19.00 12.48 5.08
C ALA A 230 -20.35 12.54 4.35
N GLN A 231 -20.37 12.25 3.05
CA GLN A 231 -21.57 12.24 2.21
C GLN A 231 -22.36 10.92 2.29
N SER A 232 -21.78 9.87 2.85
CA SER A 232 -22.43 8.58 3.06
C SER A 232 -22.79 8.40 4.53
N GLY A 233 -23.98 7.90 4.82
CA GLY A 233 -24.38 7.48 6.17
C GLY A 233 -24.17 5.99 6.43
N ASP A 234 -23.65 5.24 5.46
CA ASP A 234 -23.55 3.79 5.52
C ASP A 234 -22.33 3.33 6.34
N LEU A 235 -22.58 2.75 7.51
CA LEU A 235 -21.54 2.23 8.39
C LEU A 235 -20.93 0.91 7.91
N THR A 236 -21.55 0.24 6.93
CA THR A 236 -20.99 -0.97 6.29
C THR A 236 -19.94 -0.64 5.24
N ILE A 237 -19.93 0.60 4.73
CA ILE A 237 -18.91 1.12 3.82
C ILE A 237 -17.87 1.93 4.59
N TRP A 238 -18.34 2.77 5.52
CA TRP A 238 -17.52 3.68 6.32
C TRP A 238 -17.76 3.44 7.80
N PRO A 239 -16.99 2.53 8.42
CA PRO A 239 -17.16 2.14 9.81
C PRO A 239 -16.95 3.30 10.80
N ASP A 240 -17.47 3.11 12.00
CA ASP A 240 -17.38 4.07 13.09
C ASP A 240 -15.94 4.38 13.50
N ALA A 241 -15.06 3.39 13.61
CA ALA A 241 -13.67 3.58 14.00
C ALA A 241 -12.87 4.34 12.93
N TYR A 242 -13.20 4.15 11.64
CA TYR A 242 -12.65 4.94 10.54
C TYR A 242 -13.10 6.40 10.63
N ARG A 243 -14.41 6.64 10.80
CA ARG A 243 -14.99 8.00 10.92
C ARG A 243 -14.41 8.76 12.11
N SER A 244 -14.36 8.11 13.26
CA SER A 244 -13.79 8.62 14.50
C SER A 244 -12.34 9.08 14.30
N ALA A 245 -11.56 8.27 13.59
CA ALA A 245 -10.17 8.55 13.27
C ALA A 245 -10.00 9.66 12.24
N VAL A 246 -10.87 9.71 11.22
CA VAL A 246 -10.87 10.81 10.24
C VAL A 246 -11.15 12.13 10.96
N PHE A 247 -12.19 12.18 11.80
CA PHE A 247 -12.50 13.35 12.60
C PHE A 247 -11.28 13.83 13.40
N GLU A 248 -10.63 12.94 14.14
CA GLU A 248 -9.44 13.30 14.92
C GLU A 248 -8.30 13.83 14.03
N GLY A 249 -7.97 13.12 12.95
CA GLY A 249 -6.87 13.51 12.05
C GLY A 249 -7.11 14.78 11.22
N LEU A 250 -8.35 15.30 11.19
CA LEU A 250 -8.69 16.60 10.59
C LEU A 250 -8.31 17.79 11.48
N PHE A 251 -8.10 17.54 12.78
CA PHE A 251 -7.68 18.57 13.74
C PHE A 251 -6.24 18.38 14.17
N ILE A 252 -5.71 17.16 14.26
CA ILE A 252 -4.35 16.94 14.75
C ILE A 252 -3.43 16.22 13.77
N ASP A 253 -2.18 16.68 13.71
CA ASP A 253 -1.10 16.01 13.00
C ASP A 253 -0.55 14.80 13.79
N PRO A 254 0.39 14.00 13.23
CA PRO A 254 1.01 12.88 13.94
C PRO A 254 1.75 13.26 15.23
N SER A 255 2.10 14.54 15.44
CA SER A 255 2.73 15.06 16.65
C SER A 255 1.73 15.65 17.65
N GLY A 256 0.43 15.61 17.35
CA GLY A 256 -0.64 16.17 18.18
C GLY A 256 -0.91 17.66 17.95
N ARG A 257 -0.21 18.31 17.02
CA ARG A 257 -0.39 19.74 16.76
C ARG A 257 -1.66 20.01 15.97
N LEU A 258 -2.28 21.15 16.24
CA LEU A 258 -3.48 21.60 15.55
C LEU A 258 -3.21 21.89 14.07
N THR A 259 -4.09 21.43 13.19
CA THR A 259 -4.00 21.58 11.73
C THR A 259 -5.27 22.12 11.07
N ALA A 260 -6.31 22.45 11.84
CA ALA A 260 -7.63 22.80 11.32
C ALA A 260 -7.61 23.97 10.32
N ASP A 261 -8.36 23.84 9.22
CA ASP A 261 -8.50 24.85 8.16
C ASP A 261 -9.96 25.01 7.72
N ASP A 262 -10.23 25.95 6.82
CA ASP A 262 -11.58 26.20 6.28
C ASP A 262 -12.26 24.94 5.74
N TRP A 263 -11.49 24.03 5.13
CA TRP A 263 -12.04 22.80 4.56
C TRP A 263 -12.35 21.76 5.64
N SER A 264 -11.46 21.56 6.60
CA SER A 264 -11.64 20.56 7.66
C SER A 264 -12.81 20.93 8.57
N THR A 265 -13.02 22.22 8.82
CA THR A 265 -14.17 22.71 9.59
C THR A 265 -15.52 22.47 8.92
N GLU A 266 -15.57 22.48 7.59
CA GLU A 266 -16.78 22.14 6.83
C GLU A 266 -17.13 20.65 6.97
N TRP A 267 -16.14 19.77 6.87
CA TRP A 267 -16.36 18.32 6.73
C TRP A 267 -16.34 17.55 8.05
N ALA A 268 -15.66 18.04 9.08
CA ALA A 268 -15.46 17.33 10.35
C ALA A 268 -16.77 16.87 11.02
N SER A 269 -17.77 17.76 11.11
CA SER A 269 -19.07 17.43 11.70
C SER A 269 -19.86 16.40 10.87
N ARG A 270 -19.76 16.47 9.54
CA ARG A 270 -20.46 15.58 8.61
C ARG A 270 -19.93 14.14 8.66
N VAL A 271 -18.64 13.96 8.92
CA VAL A 271 -18.04 12.62 9.10
C VAL A 271 -18.69 11.88 10.28
N LEU A 272 -19.08 12.61 11.32
CA LEU A 272 -19.66 12.08 12.56
C LEU A 272 -21.19 11.88 12.49
N THR A 273 -21.88 12.40 11.47
CA THR A 273 -23.35 12.38 11.35
C THR A 273 -24.02 11.02 11.61
N PRO A 274 -23.51 9.87 11.14
CA PRO A 274 -24.17 8.58 11.37
C PRO A 274 -23.87 7.96 12.75
N LEU A 275 -23.04 8.59 13.58
CA LEU A 275 -22.66 8.07 14.89
C LEU A 275 -23.66 8.46 15.99
N PRO A 276 -23.85 7.61 17.03
CA PRO A 276 -24.70 7.93 18.16
C PRO A 276 -24.13 9.10 18.98
N ALA A 277 -25.02 9.85 19.63
CA ALA A 277 -24.64 11.06 20.38
C ALA A 277 -23.56 10.80 21.45
N GLU A 278 -23.68 9.70 22.20
CA GLU A 278 -22.71 9.32 23.24
C GLU A 278 -21.29 9.17 22.66
N GLN A 279 -21.14 8.48 21.53
CA GLN A 279 -19.85 8.31 20.86
C GLN A 279 -19.32 9.65 20.32
N VAL A 280 -20.19 10.50 19.77
CA VAL A 280 -19.78 11.83 19.29
C VAL A 280 -19.26 12.70 20.43
N ILE A 281 -19.92 12.67 21.59
CA ILE A 281 -19.49 13.41 22.78
C ILE A 281 -18.11 12.92 23.24
N GLU A 282 -17.93 11.60 23.39
CA GLU A 282 -16.64 11.02 23.78
C GLU A 282 -15.49 11.41 22.83
N LEU A 283 -15.75 11.46 21.52
CA LEU A 283 -14.76 11.87 20.52
C LEU A 283 -14.40 13.34 20.65
N ILE A 284 -15.40 14.21 20.84
CA ILE A 284 -15.19 15.64 21.04
C ILE A 284 -14.37 15.87 22.31
N GLU A 285 -14.78 15.26 23.44
CA GLU A 285 -14.05 15.36 24.70
C GLU A 285 -12.61 14.86 24.57
N GLY A 286 -12.40 13.70 23.93
CA GLY A 286 -11.08 13.15 23.70
C GLY A 286 -10.17 14.06 22.86
N LEU A 287 -10.70 14.72 21.84
CA LEU A 287 -9.95 15.71 21.05
C LEU A 287 -9.61 16.94 21.90
N ARG A 288 -10.57 17.46 22.67
CA ARG A 288 -10.36 18.62 23.55
C ARG A 288 -9.26 18.35 24.57
N THR A 289 -9.24 17.16 25.19
CA THR A 289 -8.15 16.74 26.09
C THR A 289 -6.78 16.78 25.40
N LYS A 290 -6.67 16.21 24.18
CA LYS A 290 -5.42 16.23 23.41
C LYS A 290 -4.95 17.65 23.06
N LEU A 291 -5.88 18.53 22.69
CA LEU A 291 -5.56 19.93 22.41
C LEU A 291 -5.07 20.67 23.66
N ALA A 292 -5.65 20.39 24.83
CA ALA A 292 -5.22 20.96 26.10
C ALA A 292 -3.84 20.46 26.54
N GLU A 293 -3.49 19.20 26.27
CA GLU A 293 -2.17 18.62 26.57
C GLU A 293 -1.05 19.14 25.66
N THR A 294 -1.39 19.49 24.42
CA THR A 294 -0.39 19.89 23.41
C THR A 294 -0.17 21.41 23.39
N SER A 295 -1.11 22.18 23.92
CA SER A 295 -1.00 23.63 24.08
C SER A 295 -0.18 23.97 25.33
N GLU A 296 0.83 24.85 25.25
CA GLU A 296 1.50 25.41 26.44
C GLU A 296 0.48 25.97 27.44
N PRO A 297 0.77 26.03 28.77
CA PRO A 297 -0.19 26.37 29.81
C PRO A 297 -0.61 27.85 29.71
N SER A 298 -1.53 28.12 28.80
CA SER A 298 -2.20 29.38 28.57
C SER A 298 -3.45 29.06 27.74
N LEU A 299 -4.43 28.41 28.34
CA LEU A 299 -5.84 28.47 27.90
C LEU A 299 -6.63 29.36 28.88
N ALA A 300 -5.95 30.31 29.52
CA ALA A 300 -6.59 31.34 30.33
C ALA A 300 -7.31 32.34 29.39
N LEU A 301 -8.55 31.98 29.03
CA LEU A 301 -9.72 32.81 28.75
C LEU A 301 -9.46 34.31 28.50
N ASP A 302 -8.97 34.67 27.31
CA ASP A 302 -9.39 35.93 26.70
C ASP A 302 -10.65 35.63 25.85
N PRO A 303 -11.84 36.15 26.21
CA PRO A 303 -13.06 35.92 25.45
C PRO A 303 -13.04 36.53 24.04
N PHE A 304 -12.03 37.33 23.69
CA PHE A 304 -11.90 37.98 22.38
C PHE A 304 -10.76 37.45 21.51
N ALA A 305 -9.96 36.48 21.98
CA ALA A 305 -8.93 35.81 21.19
C ALA A 305 -9.54 34.63 20.41
N GLY A 306 -9.27 34.56 19.11
CA GLY A 306 -9.60 33.46 18.22
C GLY A 306 -9.84 33.91 16.77
N ASP A 307 -9.61 33.00 15.81
CA ASP A 307 -10.09 33.21 14.44
C ASP A 307 -11.62 33.12 14.41
N TYR A 308 -12.28 34.27 14.54
CA TYR A 308 -13.74 34.40 14.51
C TYR A 308 -14.38 33.77 13.26
N GLY A 309 -13.68 33.79 12.12
CA GLY A 309 -14.17 33.17 10.88
C GLY A 309 -14.17 31.65 10.97
N LEU A 310 -13.09 31.07 11.51
CA LEU A 310 -12.98 29.63 11.76
C LEU A 310 -14.01 29.18 12.82
N GLU A 311 -14.15 29.92 13.92
CA GLU A 311 -15.12 29.63 14.98
C GLU A 311 -16.55 29.60 14.44
N GLN A 312 -16.95 30.62 13.67
CA GLN A 312 -18.30 30.71 13.12
C GLN A 312 -18.62 29.54 12.18
N ARG A 313 -17.65 29.12 11.36
CA ARG A 313 -17.80 27.97 10.44
C ARG A 313 -17.90 26.65 11.19
N LEU A 314 -17.05 26.43 12.20
CA LEU A 314 -17.17 25.27 13.07
C LEU A 314 -18.54 25.24 13.73
N ARG A 315 -19.00 26.35 14.33
CA ARG A 315 -20.33 26.43 14.95
C ARG A 315 -21.46 26.08 13.97
N ALA A 316 -21.37 26.51 12.71
CA ALA A 316 -22.34 26.16 11.68
C ALA A 316 -22.44 24.64 11.44
N GLY A 317 -21.36 23.90 11.65
CA GLY A 317 -21.32 22.44 11.55
C GLY A 317 -22.18 21.69 12.59
N ALA A 318 -22.56 22.33 13.69
CA ALA A 318 -23.38 21.70 14.74
C ALA A 318 -24.73 21.16 14.22
N VAL A 319 -25.23 21.71 13.11
CA VAL A 319 -26.48 21.26 12.46
C VAL A 319 -26.43 19.79 12.02
N TYR A 320 -25.25 19.29 11.66
CA TYR A 320 -25.04 17.91 11.19
C TYR A 320 -24.88 16.89 12.32
N LEU A 321 -24.80 17.35 13.57
CA LEU A 321 -24.59 16.50 14.74
C LEU A 321 -25.90 16.19 15.47
N PRO A 322 -25.97 15.04 16.17
CA PRO A 322 -27.06 14.73 17.08
C PRO A 322 -27.28 15.87 18.10
N PRO A 323 -28.54 16.21 18.46
CA PRO A 323 -28.82 17.33 19.36
C PRO A 323 -28.04 17.32 20.67
N GLY A 324 -27.82 16.14 21.25
CA GLY A 324 -27.09 15.97 22.52
C GLY A 324 -25.60 16.31 22.47
N ALA A 325 -24.98 16.35 21.28
CA ALA A 325 -23.54 16.64 21.13
C ALA A 325 -23.25 18.08 20.66
N ARG A 326 -24.29 18.90 20.45
CA ARG A 326 -24.14 20.24 19.85
C ARG A 326 -23.46 21.24 20.78
N ASP A 327 -23.67 21.11 22.09
CA ASP A 327 -23.07 22.00 23.07
C ASP A 327 -21.56 21.73 23.21
N ASP A 328 -21.17 20.45 23.27
CA ASP A 328 -19.76 20.04 23.26
C ASP A 328 -19.04 20.50 21.97
N TRP A 329 -19.72 20.40 20.83
CA TRP A 329 -19.19 20.89 19.57
C TRP A 329 -18.95 22.40 19.56
N GLN A 330 -19.87 23.18 20.14
CA GLN A 330 -19.68 24.63 20.26
C GLN A 330 -18.49 24.99 21.16
N LEU A 331 -18.24 24.18 22.18
CA LEU A 331 -17.09 24.36 23.07
C LEU A 331 -15.78 24.03 22.34
N LEU A 332 -15.73 22.89 21.62
CA LEU A 332 -14.61 22.54 20.75
C LEU A 332 -14.33 23.63 19.71
N ALA A 333 -15.36 24.18 19.06
CA ALA A 333 -15.22 25.23 18.05
C ALA A 333 -14.46 26.45 18.59
N ARG A 334 -14.76 26.84 19.83
CA ARG A 334 -14.09 27.94 20.52
C ARG A 334 -12.65 27.60 20.88
N GLU A 335 -12.41 26.41 21.43
CA GLU A 335 -11.07 25.97 21.81
C GLU A 335 -10.13 25.86 20.60
N VAL A 336 -10.63 25.36 19.47
CA VAL A 336 -9.88 25.31 18.21
C VAL A 336 -9.57 26.72 17.71
N ALA A 337 -10.54 27.64 17.69
CA ALA A 337 -10.32 29.00 17.22
C ALA A 337 -9.26 29.76 18.04
N VAL A 338 -9.27 29.58 19.37
CA VAL A 338 -8.25 30.15 20.28
C VAL A 338 -6.87 29.54 20.01
N ALA A 339 -6.81 28.22 19.76
CA ALA A 339 -5.56 27.52 19.55
C ALA A 339 -4.90 27.83 18.20
N VAL A 340 -5.68 28.07 17.13
CA VAL A 340 -5.14 28.45 15.81
C VAL A 340 -4.45 29.81 15.83
N GLU A 341 -5.00 30.81 16.56
CA GLU A 341 -4.40 32.15 16.62
C GLU A 341 -3.05 32.18 17.36
N ARG A 342 -2.77 31.16 18.19
CA ARG A 342 -1.56 31.06 19.02
C ARG A 342 -0.47 30.15 18.44
N ALA A 343 -0.76 29.45 17.35
CA ALA A 343 0.16 28.54 16.64
C ALA A 343 0.96 29.27 15.55
#